data_AF-A0A352SY44-F1
#
_entry.id   AF-A0A352SY44-F1
#
_cell.length_a   1.000
_cell.length_b   1.000
_cell.length_c   1.000
_cell.angle_alpha   90.00
_cell.angle_beta   90.00
_cell.angle_gamma   90.00
#
_symmetry.space_group_name_H-M   'P 1'
#
loop_
_entity.id
_entity.type
_entity.pdbx_description
1 polymer ?
#
loop_
_entity_poly.entity_id
_entity_poly.type
_entity_poly.pdbx_seq_one_letter_code
_entity_poly.pdbx_strand_id
1 'polypeptide(L)' 'ERVNKKYLPNVRIPENIVFSSDINEVSKDADMLLIVTPTQIIRGVLRQIDKEYKKNKIIINASKGIEKGTMCLVSDI' A
#
# COMPACT_ATOMS: atom_id res chain seq x y z
N GLU A 1 -19.58 -12.05 -2.23
CA GLU A 1 -18.65 -12.78 -1.33
C GLU A 1 -17.45 -11.91 -1.05
N ARG A 2 -16.96 -11.85 0.20
CA ARG A 2 -15.75 -11.10 0.57
C ARG A 2 -14.50 -11.98 0.40
N VAL A 3 -14.21 -12.40 -0.82
CA VAL A 3 -13.09 -13.30 -1.16
C VAL A 3 -12.32 -12.74 -2.34
N ASN A 4 -11.00 -12.65 -2.23
CA ASN A 4 -10.15 -12.30 -3.38
C ASN A 4 -9.89 -13.55 -4.23
N LYS A 5 -10.82 -13.86 -5.13
CA LYS A 5 -10.76 -15.10 -5.95
C LYS A 5 -9.49 -15.24 -6.79
N LYS A 6 -8.85 -14.11 -7.14
CA LYS A 6 -7.67 -14.09 -8.01
C LYS A 6 -6.37 -14.32 -7.26
N TYR A 7 -6.19 -13.68 -6.10
CA TYR A 7 -4.91 -13.64 -5.38
C TYR A 7 -4.92 -14.36 -4.03
N LEU A 8 -6.09 -14.62 -3.45
CA LEU A 8 -6.24 -15.35 -2.19
C LEU A 8 -7.56 -16.16 -2.19
N PRO A 9 -7.66 -17.20 -3.03
CA PRO A 9 -8.87 -18.00 -3.11
C PRO A 9 -9.16 -18.72 -1.79
N ASN A 10 -10.44 -19.01 -1.55
CA ASN A 10 -10.95 -19.76 -0.38
C ASN A 10 -10.76 -19.09 0.99
N VAL A 11 -10.20 -17.88 1.06
CA VAL A 11 -10.10 -17.10 2.30
C VAL A 11 -11.17 -16.02 2.32
N ARG A 12 -12.05 -16.06 3.34
CA ARG A 12 -13.01 -14.99 3.59
C ARG A 12 -12.31 -13.83 4.29
N ILE A 13 -12.35 -12.66 3.65
CA ILE A 13 -11.82 -11.42 4.18
C ILE A 13 -12.75 -10.93 5.30
N PRO A 14 -12.22 -10.62 6.49
CA PRO A 14 -12.99 -10.08 7.62
C PRO A 14 -13.87 -8.88 7.25
N GLU A 15 -14.99 -8.72 7.96
CA GLU A 15 -15.97 -7.65 7.72
C GLU A 15 -15.41 -6.26 8.06
N ASN A 16 -14.44 -6.18 8.97
CA ASN A 16 -13.79 -4.93 9.38
C ASN A 16 -12.71 -4.42 8.40
N ILE A 17 -12.47 -5.12 7.28
CA ILE A 17 -11.56 -4.66 6.23
C ILE A 17 -12.38 -3.91 5.17
N VAL A 18 -12.23 -2.60 5.07
CA VAL A 18 -12.94 -1.84 4.03
C VAL A 18 -12.11 -1.84 2.73
N PHE A 19 -12.77 -2.00 1.58
CA PHE A 19 -12.13 -1.91 0.28
C PHE A 19 -12.43 -0.55 -0.32
N SER A 20 -11.41 0.12 -0.83
CA SER A 20 -11.58 1.28 -1.70
C SER A 20 -10.58 1.21 -2.85
N SER A 21 -10.99 1.76 -3.99
CA SER A 21 -10.13 1.98 -5.15
C SER A 21 -9.54 3.40 -5.16
N ASP A 22 -9.95 4.28 -4.24
CA ASP A 22 -9.38 5.61 -4.06
C ASP A 22 -8.31 5.57 -2.97
N ILE A 23 -7.06 5.77 -3.38
CA ILE A 23 -5.92 5.74 -2.46
C ILE A 23 -5.93 6.91 -1.47
N ASN A 24 -6.54 8.04 -1.83
CA ASN A 24 -6.61 9.22 -0.96
C ASN A 24 -7.66 9.04 0.13
N GLU A 25 -8.80 8.42 -0.20
CA GLU A 25 -9.83 8.05 0.79
C GLU A 25 -9.23 7.21 1.91
N VAL A 26 -8.47 6.16 1.57
CA VAL A 26 -7.87 5.25 2.57
C VAL A 26 -6.68 5.86 3.30
N SER A 27 -5.98 6.80 2.67
CA SER A 27 -4.77 7.39 3.27
C SER A 27 -5.08 8.56 4.20
N LYS A 28 -6.17 9.30 3.97
CA LYS A 28 -6.50 10.54 4.67
C LYS A 28 -6.46 10.38 6.20
N ASP A 29 -7.26 9.46 6.72
CA ASP A 29 -7.47 9.29 8.16
C ASP A 29 -6.62 8.16 8.78
N ALA A 30 -5.71 7.55 8.01
CA ALA A 30 -4.88 6.44 8.50
C ALA A 30 -3.73 6.92 9.40
N ASP A 31 -3.56 6.34 10.59
CA ASP A 31 -2.36 6.57 11.42
C ASP A 31 -1.12 5.87 10.83
N MET A 32 -1.34 4.73 10.16
CA MET A 32 -0.29 3.88 9.59
C MET A 32 -0.61 3.49 8.15
N LEU A 33 0.41 3.51 7.29
CA LEU A 33 0.33 3.04 5.91
C LEU A 33 1.17 1.77 5.77
N LEU A 34 0.51 0.62 5.59
CA LEU A 34 1.17 -0.66 5.28
C LEU A 34 1.27 -0.85 3.76
N ILE A 35 2.49 -0.86 3.25
CA ILE A 35 2.79 -1.04 1.82
C ILE A 35 3.13 -2.50 1.57
N VAL A 36 2.31 -3.16 0.74
CA VAL A 36 2.47 -4.59 0.36
C VAL A 36 2.47 -4.75 -1.17
N THR A 37 2.68 -3.65 -1.91
CA THR A 37 2.76 -3.68 -3.38
C THR A 37 4.17 -4.07 -3.83
N PRO A 38 4.34 -4.79 -4.96
CA PRO A 38 5.67 -5.14 -5.45
C PRO A 38 6.62 -3.93 -5.49
N THR A 39 7.89 -4.11 -5.07
CA THR A 39 8.84 -3.00 -4.90
C THR A 39 8.94 -2.07 -6.11
N GLN A 40 8.82 -2.62 -7.32
CA GLN A 40 8.94 -1.86 -8.58
C GLN A 40 7.80 -0.85 -8.81
N ILE A 41 6.66 -0.99 -8.14
CA ILE A 41 5.51 -0.12 -8.32
C ILE A 41 5.28 0.83 -7.14
N ILE A 42 6.00 0.66 -6.02
CA ILE A 42 5.82 1.46 -4.79
C ILE A 42 5.92 2.95 -5.07
N ARG A 43 6.93 3.40 -5.82
CA ARG A 43 7.11 4.81 -6.17
C ARG A 43 5.89 5.40 -6.88
N GLY A 44 5.32 4.65 -7.82
CA GLY A 44 4.11 5.06 -8.54
C GLY A 44 2.90 5.16 -7.61
N VAL A 45 2.71 4.16 -6.75
CA VAL A 45 1.62 4.13 -5.76
C VAL A 45 1.74 5.30 -4.77
N LEU A 46 2.93 5.51 -4.20
CA LEU A 46 3.16 6.61 -3.27
C LEU A 46 2.93 7.97 -3.93
N ARG A 47 3.25 8.14 -5.22
CA ARG A 47 2.98 9.39 -5.94
C ARG A 47 1.49 9.72 -6.11
N GLN A 48 0.60 8.74 -6.03
CA GLN A 48 -0.85 8.95 -6.15
C GLN A 48 -1.49 9.48 -4.86
N ILE A 49 -0.84 9.28 -3.71
CA ILE A 49 -1.31 9.79 -2.42
C ILE A 49 -0.97 11.28 -2.32
N ASP A 50 -1.95 12.08 -1.91
CA ASP A 50 -1.77 13.50 -1.62
C ASP A 50 -0.64 13.70 -0.60
N LYS A 51 0.15 14.75 -0.79
CA LYS A 51 1.27 15.08 0.12
C LYS A 51 0.78 15.35 1.53
N GLU A 52 -0.42 15.91 1.71
CA GLU A 52 -0.99 16.14 3.04
C GLU A 52 -1.23 14.81 3.77
N TYR A 53 -1.76 13.81 3.07
CA TYR A 53 -2.05 12.48 3.61
C TYR A 53 -0.82 11.58 3.74
N LYS A 54 0.39 12.13 3.65
CA LYS A 54 1.64 11.42 4.00
C LYS A 54 2.27 11.94 5.28
N LYS A 55 1.89 13.14 5.71
CA LYS A 55 2.51 13.79 6.86
C LYS A 55 2.14 13.06 8.15
N ASN A 56 3.10 12.90 9.05
CA ASN A 56 2.93 12.33 10.38
C ASN A 56 2.37 10.89 10.43
N LYS A 57 2.48 10.12 9.34
CA LYS A 57 2.05 8.73 9.30
C LYS A 57 3.23 7.78 9.49
N ILE A 58 3.00 6.67 10.17
CA ILE A 58 3.98 5.58 10.24
C ILE A 58 3.86 4.79 8.94
N ILE A 59 4.96 4.69 8.18
CA ILE A 59 5.01 3.89 6.96
C ILE A 59 5.69 2.56 7.27
N ILE A 60 5.02 1.46 6.95
CA ILE A 60 5.52 0.09 7.14
C ILE A 60 5.62 -0.58 5.78
N ASN A 61 6.80 -1.09 5.44
CA ASN A 61 7.00 -1.85 4.21
C ASN A 61 7.00 -3.36 4.51
N ALA A 62 6.14 -4.11 3.82
CA ALA A 62 6.14 -5.58 3.83
C ALA A 62 6.57 -6.18 2.47
N SER A 63 7.03 -5.35 1.54
CA SER A 63 7.54 -5.78 0.24
C SER A 63 9.04 -6.06 0.26
N LYS A 64 9.47 -7.01 -0.56
CA LYS A 64 10.88 -7.44 -0.64
C LYS A 64 11.50 -7.04 -1.97
N GLY A 65 12.68 -6.41 -1.90
CA GLY A 65 13.52 -6.07 -3.05
C GLY A 65 14.06 -4.64 -2.99
N ILE A 66 14.73 -4.25 -4.07
CA ILE A 66 15.19 -2.88 -4.34
C ILE A 66 14.55 -2.37 -5.63
N GLU A 67 14.39 -1.07 -5.78
CA GLU A 67 13.85 -0.50 -7.02
C GLU A 67 14.87 -0.66 -8.15
N LYS A 68 14.46 -1.29 -9.26
CA LYS A 68 15.31 -1.45 -10.44
C LYS A 68 15.52 -0.10 -11.10
N GLY A 69 16.73 0.15 -11.58
CA GLY A 69 17.12 1.40 -12.24
C GLY A 69 17.72 2.42 -11.26
N THR A 70 17.12 2.61 -10.08
CA THR A 70 17.64 3.53 -9.05
C THR A 70 18.51 2.82 -8.01
N MET A 71 18.30 1.51 -7.81
CA MET A 71 18.90 0.70 -6.74
C MET A 71 18.53 1.18 -5.33
N CYS A 72 17.54 2.06 -5.20
CA CYS A 72 17.04 2.52 -3.90
C CYS A 72 16.45 1.36 -3.10
N LEU A 73 16.73 1.35 -1.79
CA LEU A 73 15.96 0.55 -0.84
C LEU A 73 14.55 1.12 -0.77
N VAL A 74 13.58 0.33 -0.31
CA VAL A 74 12.19 0.83 -0.16
C VAL A 74 12.10 2.00 0.83
N SER A 75 13.00 2.07 1.81
CA SER A 75 13.11 3.20 2.74
C SER A 75 13.54 4.51 2.08
N ASP A 76 14.14 4.44 0.89
CA ASP A 76 14.71 5.59 0.18
C ASP A 76 13.81 6.08 -0.97
N ILE A 77 12.63 5.47 -1.12
CA ILE A 77 11.61 5.81 -2.15
C ILE A 77 10.59 6.79 -1.58
#